data_AF-A0A1Z5HTM9-F1
#
_entry.id   AF-A0A1Z5HTM9-F1
#
_cell.length_a   1.000
_cell.length_b   1.000
_cell.length_c   1.000
_cell.angle_alpha   90.00
_cell.angle_beta   90.00
_cell.angle_gamma   90.00
#
_symmetry.space_group_name_H-M   'P 1'
#
loop_
_entity.id
_entity.type
_entity.pdbx_description
1 polymer ?
#
loop_
_entity_poly.entity_id
_entity_poly.type
_entity_poly.pdbx_seq_one_letter_code
_entity_poly.pdbx_strand_id
1 'polypeptide(L)'
;MSKKKHEVLNLDQVPEDEPIFRISAVARITGISTSTIRYYESQGLLERRSKEKGKHRYYSKRDIERIKRIQKLRKENWETPVIRYMLESTKEK
;
A
#
# COMPACT_ATOMS: atom_id res chain seq x y z
N MET A 1 -18.33 23.67 -15.64
CA MET A 1 -19.37 22.78 -15.06
C MET A 1 -19.13 21.36 -15.54
N SER A 2 -18.70 20.46 -14.66
CA SER A 2 -19.08 19.05 -14.73
C SER A 2 -18.76 18.44 -13.37
N LYS A 3 -19.75 18.49 -12.47
CA LYS A 3 -19.68 17.80 -11.19
C LYS A 3 -19.61 16.31 -11.53
N LYS A 4 -18.42 15.70 -11.45
CA LYS A 4 -18.30 14.24 -11.53
C LYS A 4 -19.16 13.67 -10.42
N LYS A 5 -20.23 12.99 -10.82
CA LYS A 5 -21.10 12.15 -10.01
C LYS A 5 -20.21 11.35 -9.07
N HIS A 6 -20.35 11.56 -7.76
CA HIS A 6 -19.80 10.62 -6.78
C HIS A 6 -20.64 9.36 -6.86
N GLU A 7 -20.29 8.48 -7.79
CA GLU A 7 -20.70 7.09 -7.70
C GLU A 7 -20.09 6.55 -6.41
N VAL A 8 -20.95 6.24 -5.44
CA VAL A 8 -20.54 5.59 -4.20
C VAL A 8 -20.04 4.21 -4.58
N LEU A 9 -18.72 4.09 -4.80
CA LEU A 9 -18.08 2.83 -5.07
C LEU A 9 -18.38 1.91 -3.87
N ASN A 10 -19.11 0.82 -4.10
CA ASN A 10 -19.38 -0.17 -3.06
C ASN A 10 -18.03 -0.77 -2.63
N LEU A 11 -17.51 -0.31 -1.49
CA LEU A 11 -16.19 -0.69 -1.00
C LEU A 11 -16.08 -2.20 -0.78
N ASP A 12 -17.18 -2.89 -0.50
CA ASP A 12 -17.21 -4.34 -0.29
C ASP A 12 -17.00 -5.13 -1.60
N GLN A 13 -17.24 -4.52 -2.76
CA GLN A 13 -17.06 -5.15 -4.07
C GLN A 13 -15.77 -4.75 -4.79
N VAL A 14 -14.94 -3.89 -4.19
CA VAL A 14 -13.65 -3.51 -4.78
C VAL A 14 -12.65 -4.66 -4.62
N PRO A 15 -12.05 -5.17 -5.71
CA PRO A 15 -11.00 -6.17 -5.65
C PRO A 15 -9.86 -5.75 -4.73
N GLU A 16 -9.29 -6.69 -3.98
CA GLU A 16 -8.27 -6.39 -2.97
C GLU A 16 -7.00 -5.72 -3.57
N ASP A 17 -6.77 -5.95 -4.87
CA ASP A 17 -5.64 -5.45 -5.65
C ASP A 17 -5.92 -4.19 -6.47
N GLU A 18 -7.14 -3.67 -6.44
CA GLU A 18 -7.47 -2.44 -7.17
C GLU A 18 -6.85 -1.21 -6.47
N PRO A 19 -5.94 -0.45 -7.12
CA PRO A 19 -5.22 0.63 -6.49
C PRO A 19 -6.06 1.93 -6.51
N ILE A 20 -6.89 2.12 -5.49
CA ILE A 20 -7.79 3.30 -5.34
C ILE A 20 -7.40 4.26 -4.22
N PHE A 21 -6.50 3.86 -3.31
CA PHE A 21 -6.10 4.70 -2.17
C PHE A 21 -4.88 5.55 -2.50
N ARG A 22 -5.00 6.88 -2.45
CA ARG A 22 -3.84 7.77 -2.59
C ARG A 22 -2.85 7.58 -1.43
N ILE A 23 -1.57 7.86 -1.65
CA ILE A 23 -0.52 7.79 -0.60
C ILE A 23 -0.88 8.56 0.68
N SER A 24 -1.56 9.71 0.57
CA SER A 24 -2.01 10.48 1.73
C SER A 24 -3.14 9.79 2.51
N ALA A 25 -4.04 9.08 1.82
CA ALA A 25 -5.06 8.27 2.47
C ALA A 25 -4.43 7.06 3.16
N VAL A 26 -3.49 6.38 2.50
CA VAL A 26 -2.75 5.25 3.09
C VAL A 26 -1.98 5.67 4.33
N ALA A 27 -1.27 6.80 4.29
CA ALA A 27 -0.57 7.36 5.44
C ALA A 27 -1.52 7.57 6.65
N ARG A 28 -2.71 8.11 6.40
CA ARG A 28 -3.73 8.27 7.44
C ARG A 28 -4.28 6.93 7.97
N ILE A 29 -4.51 5.96 7.08
CA ILE A 29 -5.05 4.63 7.46
C ILE A 29 -4.04 3.83 8.29
N THR A 30 -2.75 3.91 7.93
CA THR A 30 -1.68 3.07 8.51
C THR A 30 -0.90 3.76 9.63
N GLY A 31 -1.08 5.08 9.78
CA GLY A 31 -0.38 5.89 10.78
C GLY A 31 1.11 6.12 10.48
N ILE A 32 1.61 5.80 9.28
CA ILE A 32 3.00 6.09 8.88
C ILE A 32 3.06 7.25 7.90
N SER A 33 4.22 7.92 7.86
CA SER A 33 4.42 9.04 6.96
C SER A 33 4.46 8.58 5.49
N THR A 34 4.13 9.50 4.59
CA THR A 34 4.27 9.25 3.15
C THR A 34 5.73 9.01 2.74
N SER A 35 6.71 9.54 3.49
CA SER A 35 8.13 9.25 3.28
C SER A 35 8.47 7.81 3.65
N THR A 36 7.94 7.25 4.74
CA THR A 36 8.12 5.84 5.10
C THR A 36 7.50 4.91 4.05
N ILE A 37 6.33 5.25 3.50
CA ILE A 37 5.72 4.45 2.42
C ILE A 37 6.64 4.44 1.18
N ARG A 38 7.17 5.60 0.77
CA ARG A 38 8.14 5.69 -0.35
C ARG A 38 9.44 4.94 -0.06
N TYR A 39 9.88 4.97 1.20
CA TYR A 39 11.03 4.18 1.63
C TYR A 39 10.76 2.69 1.43
N TYR A 40 9.61 2.17 1.87
CA TYR A 40 9.24 0.77 1.63
C TYR A 40 9.17 0.41 0.14
N GLU A 41 8.67 1.30 -0.74
CA GLU A 41 8.76 1.11 -2.20
C GLU A 41 10.23 0.98 -2.65
N SER A 42 11.10 1.91 -2.23
CA SER A 42 12.52 1.91 -2.61
C SER A 42 13.27 0.66 -2.15
N GLN A 43 12.82 0.05 -1.05
CA GLN A 43 13.38 -1.17 -0.50
C GLN A 43 12.72 -2.42 -1.08
N GLY A 44 11.87 -2.31 -2.10
CA GLY A 44 11.15 -3.45 -2.69
C GLY A 44 10.17 -4.12 -1.73
N LEU A 45 9.84 -3.48 -0.60
CA LEU A 45 8.87 -4.00 0.36
C LEU A 45 7.44 -3.74 -0.09
N LEU A 46 7.20 -2.81 -1.00
CA LEU A 46 5.89 -2.53 -1.60
C LEU A 46 6.03 -2.39 -3.12
N GLU A 47 5.04 -2.87 -3.85
CA GLU A 47 4.97 -2.69 -5.30
C GLU A 47 4.50 -1.28 -5.62
N ARG A 48 5.23 -0.60 -6.52
CA ARG A 48 4.87 0.74 -6.95
C ARG A 48 3.76 0.68 -8.00
N ARG A 49 2.51 0.82 -7.58
CA ARG A 49 1.35 0.90 -8.50
C ARG A 49 1.08 2.35 -8.92
N SER A 50 1.71 2.78 -10.01
CA SER A 50 1.38 4.05 -10.69
C SER A 50 0.74 3.75 -12.04
N LYS A 51 -0.51 4.16 -12.25
CA LYS A 51 -1.21 3.94 -13.54
C LYS A 51 -0.74 4.89 -14.67
N GLU A 52 -0.01 5.97 -14.36
CA GLU A 52 0.50 6.94 -15.36
C GLU A 52 1.82 7.57 -14.89
N LYS A 53 2.74 7.85 -15.83
CA LYS A 53 3.94 8.66 -15.56
C LYS A 53 3.50 10.06 -15.11
N GLY A 54 3.80 10.42 -13.86
CA GLY A 54 3.61 11.77 -13.33
C GLY A 54 2.32 11.99 -12.52
N LYS A 55 1.41 11.02 -12.42
CA LYS A 55 0.26 11.10 -11.49
C LYS A 55 0.52 10.42 -10.16
N HIS A 56 -0.27 10.81 -9.17
CA HIS A 56 -0.21 10.37 -7.77
C HIS A 56 -0.10 8.84 -7.62
N ARG A 57 0.61 8.39 -6.58
CA ARG A 57 0.69 6.96 -6.20
C ARG A 57 -0.63 6.50 -5.61
N TYR A 58 -1.09 5.34 -6.07
CA TYR A 58 -2.26 4.66 -5.54
C TYR A 58 -1.88 3.28 -5.01
N TYR A 59 -2.62 2.84 -4.01
CA TYR A 59 -2.41 1.58 -3.30
C TYR A 59 -3.75 0.87 -3.18
N SER A 60 -3.69 -0.45 -3.12
CA SER A 60 -4.87 -1.29 -2.91
C SER A 60 -5.08 -1.62 -1.43
N LYS A 61 -6.12 -2.39 -1.12
CA LYS A 61 -6.32 -2.95 0.23
C LYS A 61 -5.17 -3.89 0.61
N ARG A 62 -4.72 -4.74 -0.32
CA ARG A 62 -3.56 -5.63 -0.13
C ARG A 62 -2.29 -4.87 0.24
N ASP A 63 -2.05 -3.72 -0.38
CA ASP A 63 -0.88 -2.88 -0.05
C ASP A 63 -0.96 -2.34 1.39
N ILE A 64 -2.15 -1.95 1.85
CA ILE A 64 -2.39 -1.48 3.21
C ILE A 64 -2.11 -2.60 4.23
N GLU A 65 -2.62 -3.81 3.98
CA GLU A 65 -2.35 -4.97 4.84
C GLU A 65 -0.87 -5.34 4.85
N ARG A 66 -0.20 -5.24 3.70
CA ARG A 66 1.25 -5.42 3.59
C ARG A 66 2.01 -4.39 4.43
N ILE A 67 1.61 -3.12 4.42
CA ILE A 67 2.19 -2.07 5.28
C ILE A 67 2.03 -2.42 6.76
N LYS A 68 0.83 -2.84 7.19
CA LYS A 68 0.59 -3.25 8.59
C LYS A 68 1.49 -4.41 9.00
N ARG A 69 1.71 -5.38 8.09
CA ARG A 69 2.62 -6.49 8.33
C ARG A 69 4.08 -6.05 8.43
N ILE A 70 4.54 -5.15 7.57
CA ILE A 70 5.87 -4.54 7.68
C ILE A 70 6.03 -3.84 9.03
N GLN A 71 5.03 -3.08 9.49
CA GLN A 71 5.07 -2.42 10.80
C GLN A 71 5.20 -3.43 11.94
N LYS A 72 4.45 -4.53 11.90
CA LYS A 72 4.54 -5.60 12.92
C LYS A 72 5.95 -6.20 12.97
N LEU A 73 6.50 -6.57 11.81
CA LEU A 73 7.83 -7.17 11.74
C LEU A 73 8.94 -6.19 12.16
N ARG A 74 8.80 -4.90 11.82
CA ARG A 74 9.71 -3.86 12.33
C ARG A 74 9.67 -3.72 13.85
N LYS A 75 8.49 -3.82 14.47
CA LYS A 75 8.35 -3.80 15.94
C LYS A 75 9.00 -5.00 16.62
N GLU A 76 9.08 -6.13 15.92
CA GLU A 76 9.80 -7.33 16.34
C GLU A 76 11.32 -7.25 16.06
N ASN A 77 11.84 -6.08 15.66
CA ASN A 77 13.25 -5.83 15.32
C ASN A 77 13.81 -6.64 14.14
N TRP A 78 12.95 -7.11 13.23
CA TRP A 78 13.42 -7.72 12.00
C TRP A 78 14.04 -6.69 11.04
N GLU A 79 15.14 -7.08 10.40
CA GLU A 79 15.81 -6.27 9.39
C GLU A 79 15.06 -6.28 8.05
N THR A 80 15.22 -5.21 7.27
CA THR A 80 14.57 -5.03 5.96
C THR A 80 14.73 -6.24 5.02
N PRO A 81 15.92 -6.87 4.86
CA PRO A 81 16.06 -8.05 4.00
C PRO A 81 15.23 -9.24 4.47
N VAL A 82 15.18 -9.48 5.79
CA VAL A 82 14.39 -10.56 6.40
C VAL A 82 12.89 -10.28 6.23
N ILE A 83 12.47 -9.04 6.46
CA ILE A 83 11.08 -8.63 6.25
C ILE A 83 10.65 -8.89 4.81
N ARG A 84 11.50 -8.56 3.83
CA ARG A 84 11.21 -8.81 2.40
C ARG A 84 10.99 -10.30 2.15
N TYR A 85 11.93 -11.14 2.60
CA TYR A 85 11.86 -12.60 2.47
C TYR A 85 10.56 -13.15 3.10
N MET A 86 10.23 -12.73 4.31
CA MET A 86 9.02 -13.18 5.04
C MET A 86 7.71 -12.76 4.35
N LEU A 87 7.72 -11.66 3.62
CA LEU A 87 6.57 -11.17 2.86
C LEU A 87 6.40 -11.87 1.50
N GLU A 88 7.47 -12.44 0.96
CA GLU A 88 7.48 -13.18 -0.30
C GLU A 88 7.16 -14.66 -0.07
N SER A 89 7.69 -15.26 0.99
CA SER A 89 7.45 -16.66 1.36
C SER A 89 6.01 -16.97 1.77
N THR A 90 5.21 -15.94 2.07
CA THR A 90 3.76 -16.11 2.36
C THR A 90 2.88 -15.99 1.11
N LYS A 91 3.41 -15.57 -0.05
CA LYS A 91 2.62 -15.51 -1.29
C LYS A 91 2.32 -16.91 -1.89
N GLU A 92 2.94 -17.99 -1.38
CA GLU A 92 2.91 -19.35 -1.97
C GLU A 92 2.09 -20.39 -1.19
N LYS A 93 1.12 -19.97 -0.36
CA LYS A 93 0.16 -20.88 0.30
C LYS A 93 -1.26 -20.36 0.16
#